data_AF-A0A212CAV5-F1
#
_entry.id   AF-A0A212CAV5-F1
#
_cell.length_a   1.000
_cell.length_b   1.000
_cell.length_c   1.000
_cell.angle_alpha   90.00
_cell.angle_beta   90.00
_cell.angle_gamma   90.00
#
_symmetry.space_group_name_H-M   'P 1'
#
loop_
_entity.id
_entity.type
_entity.pdbx_description
1 polymer ?
#
loop_
_entity_poly.entity_id
_entity_poly.type
_entity_poly.pdbx_seq_one_letter_code
_entity_poly.pdbx_strand_id
1 'polypeptide(L)'
;QRKFYEENGFLVIKNLVSDADIQRFRNEFERICRGEVKPFGLSVMRDVTIPKSEYVPSEKVVSKVQDFQEDEELFRYCTLPEILKYVECFTGPNIMAMHTMLINKPPDSGKKTSRHPLHQDLHYFPFRPSNSIVCAWTAMEHIDRNNGCLVVLPGTHKGPLKPHDYPQWEAISCHFADANCHYIDVDGTSQKNIEKEVVNTIRKKYGFKDITL
;
A
#
# COMPACT_ATOMS: atom_id res chain seq x y z
N GLN A 1 -21.47 -2.89 -13.01
CA GLN A 1 -20.22 -2.59 -12.29
C GLN A 1 -19.53 -1.31 -12.75
N ARG A 2 -19.31 -1.07 -14.06
CA ARG A 2 -18.64 0.15 -14.55
C ARG A 2 -19.31 1.46 -14.07
N LYS A 3 -20.62 1.61 -14.30
CA LYS A 3 -21.40 2.76 -13.81
C LYS A 3 -21.24 2.98 -12.30
N PHE A 4 -21.21 1.89 -11.51
CA PHE A 4 -20.99 1.97 -10.06
C PHE A 4 -19.61 2.54 -9.75
N TYR A 5 -18.54 2.07 -10.41
CA TYR A 5 -17.21 2.63 -10.23
C TYR A 5 -17.15 4.11 -10.62
N GLU A 6 -17.70 4.48 -11.78
CA GLU A 6 -17.74 5.87 -12.24
C GLU A 6 -18.53 6.79 -11.30
N GLU A 7 -19.53 6.27 -10.59
CA GLU A 7 -20.28 7.03 -9.57
C GLU A 7 -19.52 7.11 -8.24
N ASN A 8 -18.91 6.01 -7.79
CA ASN A 8 -18.48 5.84 -6.40
C ASN A 8 -16.95 5.86 -6.21
N GLY A 9 -16.15 5.53 -7.21
CA GLY A 9 -14.68 5.51 -7.16
C GLY A 9 -14.07 4.24 -6.59
N PHE A 10 -14.87 3.19 -6.40
CA PHE A 10 -14.39 1.88 -5.95
C PHE A 10 -15.26 0.75 -6.52
N LEU A 11 -14.73 -0.46 -6.52
CA LEU A 11 -15.44 -1.67 -6.91
C LEU A 11 -14.97 -2.84 -6.04
N VAL A 12 -15.90 -3.69 -5.59
CA VAL A 12 -15.59 -4.90 -4.80
C VAL A 12 -15.88 -6.13 -5.66
N ILE A 13 -14.86 -6.94 -5.90
CA ILE A 13 -14.98 -8.24 -6.55
C ILE A 13 -14.83 -9.32 -5.48
N LYS A 14 -15.90 -10.07 -5.24
CA LYS A 14 -15.91 -11.12 -4.20
C LYS A 14 -15.15 -12.34 -4.69
N ASN A 15 -14.39 -12.96 -3.79
CA ASN A 15 -13.66 -14.22 -4.02
C ASN A 15 -12.77 -14.16 -5.28
N LEU A 16 -12.09 -13.02 -5.48
CA LEU A 16 -11.25 -12.80 -6.67
C LEU A 16 -9.94 -13.58 -6.61
N VAL A 17 -9.31 -13.60 -5.43
CA VAL A 17 -8.07 -14.35 -5.16
C VAL A 17 -8.44 -15.64 -4.43
N SER A 18 -7.82 -16.75 -4.82
CA SER A 18 -8.11 -18.06 -4.25
C SER A 18 -7.62 -18.16 -2.80
N ASP A 19 -8.32 -18.94 -1.96
CA ASP A 19 -7.87 -19.21 -0.58
C ASP A 19 -6.45 -19.82 -0.55
N ALA A 20 -6.08 -20.58 -1.58
CA ALA A 20 -4.75 -21.15 -1.73
C ALA A 20 -3.68 -20.07 -1.90
N ASP A 21 -3.91 -19.08 -2.77
CA ASP A 21 -2.96 -17.96 -2.95
C ASP A 21 -2.92 -17.06 -1.71
N ILE A 22 -4.08 -16.80 -1.08
CA ILE A 22 -4.11 -16.08 0.21
C ILE A 22 -3.23 -16.78 1.24
N GLN A 23 -3.33 -18.10 1.38
CA GLN A 23 -2.51 -18.86 2.32
C GLN A 23 -1.02 -18.80 1.98
N ARG A 24 -0.64 -18.78 0.70
CA ARG A 24 0.76 -18.61 0.27
C ARG A 24 1.31 -17.26 0.71
N PHE A 25 0.58 -16.18 0.46
CA PHE A 25 0.99 -14.83 0.88
C PHE A 25 1.10 -14.70 2.40
N ARG A 26 0.19 -15.35 3.15
CA ARG A 26 0.26 -15.41 4.63
C ARG A 26 1.51 -16.14 5.11
N ASN A 27 1.79 -17.31 4.54
CA ASN A 27 2.97 -18.10 4.88
C ASN A 27 4.26 -17.32 4.62
N GLU A 28 4.36 -16.65 3.47
CA GLU A 28 5.56 -15.86 3.14
C GLU A 28 5.73 -14.67 4.09
N PHE A 29 4.63 -13.99 4.41
CA PHE A 29 4.65 -12.93 5.41
C PHE A 29 5.15 -13.41 6.78
N GLU A 30 4.70 -14.57 7.25
CA GLU A 30 5.17 -15.15 8.52
C GLU A 30 6.68 -15.45 8.47
N ARG A 31 7.18 -15.99 7.34
CA ARG A 31 8.63 -16.24 7.14
C ARG A 31 9.44 -14.95 7.17
N ILE A 32 8.95 -13.88 6.56
CA ILE A 32 9.54 -12.53 6.64
C ILE A 32 9.54 -12.03 8.08
N CYS A 33 8.44 -12.18 8.81
CA CYS A 33 8.32 -11.73 10.20
C CYS A 33 9.27 -12.46 11.14
N ARG A 34 9.52 -13.76 10.89
CA ARG A 34 10.52 -14.57 11.60
C ARG A 34 11.96 -14.30 11.16
N GLY A 35 12.14 -13.55 10.07
CA GLY A 35 13.44 -13.23 9.50
C GLY A 35 14.10 -14.39 8.75
N GLU A 36 13.32 -15.41 8.38
CA GLU A 36 13.74 -16.55 7.57
C GLU A 36 13.94 -16.14 6.10
N VAL A 37 13.18 -15.12 5.66
CA VAL A 37 13.27 -14.52 4.32
C VAL A 37 13.52 -13.02 4.49
N LYS A 38 14.46 -12.47 3.69
CA LYS A 38 14.86 -11.05 3.73
C LYS A 38 15.01 -10.53 2.31
N PRO A 39 13.90 -10.25 1.61
CA PRO A 39 13.94 -9.77 0.24
C PRO A 39 14.72 -8.46 0.15
N PHE A 40 15.43 -8.26 -0.97
CA PHE A 40 16.18 -7.04 -1.19
C PHE A 40 15.22 -5.84 -1.28
N GLY A 41 15.61 -4.70 -0.72
CA GLY A 41 14.81 -3.48 -0.75
C GLY A 41 13.61 -3.44 0.21
N LEU A 42 13.14 -4.59 0.71
CA LEU A 42 11.97 -4.68 1.58
C LEU A 42 12.07 -3.77 2.81
N SER A 43 11.03 -2.97 3.04
CA SER A 43 10.89 -2.08 4.19
C SER A 43 9.95 -2.71 5.21
N VAL A 44 10.44 -3.04 6.41
CA VAL A 44 9.63 -3.65 7.49
C VAL A 44 9.31 -2.61 8.57
N MET A 45 8.04 -2.28 8.72
CA MET A 45 7.53 -1.45 9.80
C MET A 45 7.04 -2.30 10.95
N ARG A 46 7.41 -1.88 12.17
CA ARG A 46 7.07 -2.57 13.41
C ARG A 46 6.22 -1.68 14.29
N ASP A 47 5.35 -2.30 15.06
CA ASP A 47 4.54 -1.57 16.03
C ASP A 47 5.46 -0.93 17.09
N VAL A 48 5.40 0.40 17.19
CA VAL A 48 6.22 1.21 18.11
C VAL A 48 5.81 1.05 19.57
N THR A 49 4.65 0.44 19.84
CA THR A 49 4.16 0.22 21.20
C THR A 49 4.85 -0.94 21.92
N ILE A 50 5.57 -1.81 21.19
CA ILE A 50 6.28 -2.96 21.76
C ILE A 50 7.74 -2.58 22.06
N PRO A 51 8.20 -2.67 23.32
CA PRO A 51 9.59 -2.37 23.66
C PRO A 51 10.57 -3.26 22.89
N LYS A 52 11.67 -2.70 22.38
CA LYS A 52 12.70 -3.45 21.65
C LYS A 52 13.29 -4.62 22.43
N SER A 53 13.26 -4.55 23.76
CA SER A 53 13.73 -5.60 24.68
C SER A 53 12.85 -6.85 24.70
N GLU A 54 11.59 -6.75 24.26
CA GLU A 54 10.62 -7.86 24.21
C GLU A 54 10.40 -8.36 22.77
N TYR A 55 11.30 -8.00 21.84
CA TYR A 55 11.17 -8.34 20.44
C TYR A 55 11.39 -9.84 20.21
N VAL A 56 10.30 -10.57 20.08
CA VAL A 56 10.29 -11.91 19.50
C VAL A 56 9.89 -11.78 18.03
N PRO A 57 10.77 -12.12 17.06
CA PRO A 57 10.44 -12.10 15.64
C PRO A 57 9.18 -12.93 15.35
N SER A 58 8.06 -12.26 15.09
CA SER A 58 6.74 -12.86 14.84
C SER A 58 5.83 -11.87 14.13
N GLU A 59 4.72 -12.30 13.53
CA GLU A 59 3.83 -11.36 12.85
C GLU A 59 3.24 -10.31 13.80
N LYS A 60 3.13 -10.62 15.10
CA LYS A 60 2.54 -9.75 16.13
C LYS A 60 3.24 -8.40 16.30
N VAL A 61 4.51 -8.32 15.90
CA VAL A 61 5.31 -7.08 16.02
C VAL A 61 5.45 -6.34 14.69
N VAL A 62 5.14 -6.99 13.56
CA VAL A 62 5.23 -6.40 12.22
C VAL A 62 3.87 -5.87 11.83
N SER A 63 3.75 -4.55 11.74
CA SER A 63 2.51 -3.90 11.34
C SER A 63 2.40 -3.80 9.83
N LYS A 64 3.52 -3.65 9.11
CA LYS A 64 3.55 -3.51 7.66
C LYS A 64 4.89 -3.97 7.07
N VAL A 65 4.84 -4.49 5.85
CA VAL A 65 5.96 -4.57 4.92
C VAL A 65 5.63 -3.79 3.64
N GLN A 66 6.62 -3.13 3.05
CA GLN A 66 6.54 -2.44 1.76
C GLN A 66 7.73 -2.81 0.88
N ASP A 67 7.63 -2.50 -0.41
CA ASP A 67 8.69 -2.72 -1.38
C ASP A 67 9.02 -4.22 -1.53
N PHE A 68 7.99 -5.06 -1.61
CA PHE A 68 8.12 -6.51 -1.70
C PHE A 68 8.32 -7.04 -3.13
N GLN A 69 8.57 -6.18 -4.12
CA GLN A 69 8.67 -6.59 -5.53
C GLN A 69 9.80 -7.60 -5.81
N GLU A 70 10.82 -7.66 -4.95
CA GLU A 70 11.92 -8.64 -5.03
C GLU A 70 11.63 -9.95 -4.26
N ASP A 71 10.44 -10.08 -3.66
CA ASP A 71 9.95 -11.32 -3.05
C ASP A 71 9.07 -12.07 -4.06
N GLU A 72 9.52 -13.22 -4.54
CA GLU A 72 8.82 -13.97 -5.60
C GLU A 72 7.39 -14.36 -5.20
N GLU A 73 7.18 -14.80 -3.95
CA GLU A 73 5.87 -15.28 -3.50
C GLU A 73 4.91 -14.12 -3.28
N LEU A 74 5.34 -13.00 -2.68
CA LEU A 74 4.48 -11.81 -2.54
C LEU A 74 4.25 -11.10 -3.89
N PHE A 75 5.25 -11.02 -4.75
CA PHE A 75 5.13 -10.36 -6.06
C PHE A 75 4.22 -11.13 -7.04
N ARG A 76 3.96 -12.43 -6.79
CA ARG A 76 2.89 -13.16 -7.50
C ARG A 76 1.55 -12.43 -7.43
N TYR A 77 1.23 -11.72 -6.34
CA TYR A 77 0.01 -10.91 -6.25
C TYR A 77 -0.09 -9.90 -7.40
N CYS A 78 1.03 -9.29 -7.79
CA CYS A 78 1.11 -8.31 -8.86
C CYS A 78 1.02 -8.94 -10.25
N THR A 79 1.25 -10.24 -10.38
CA THR A 79 1.23 -10.99 -11.65
C THR A 79 0.06 -11.96 -11.77
N LEU A 80 -0.82 -12.04 -10.77
CA LEU A 80 -2.02 -12.88 -10.78
C LEU A 80 -2.95 -12.49 -11.94
N PRO A 81 -3.28 -13.39 -12.88
CA PRO A 81 -4.18 -13.11 -13.99
C PRO A 81 -5.56 -12.60 -13.56
N GLU A 82 -6.07 -13.08 -12.42
CA GLU A 82 -7.33 -12.66 -11.84
C GLU A 82 -7.31 -11.19 -11.44
N ILE A 83 -6.19 -10.69 -10.91
CA ILE A 83 -5.99 -9.28 -10.58
C ILE A 83 -5.79 -8.47 -11.87
N LEU A 84 -4.88 -8.90 -12.74
CA LEU A 84 -4.50 -8.18 -13.96
C LEU A 84 -5.69 -7.96 -14.89
N LYS A 85 -6.60 -8.93 -14.99
CA LYS A 85 -7.85 -8.81 -15.76
C LYS A 85 -8.69 -7.57 -15.37
N TYR A 86 -8.72 -7.21 -14.09
CA TYR A 86 -9.44 -6.03 -13.63
C TYR A 86 -8.56 -4.78 -13.66
N VAL A 87 -7.27 -4.88 -13.36
CA VAL A 87 -6.32 -3.76 -13.42
C VAL A 87 -6.26 -3.17 -14.83
N GLU A 88 -6.19 -4.02 -15.87
CA GLU A 88 -6.14 -3.62 -17.28
C GLU A 88 -7.33 -2.73 -17.68
N CYS A 89 -8.50 -2.90 -17.05
CA CYS A 89 -9.68 -2.07 -17.30
C CYS A 89 -9.47 -0.58 -16.94
N PHE A 90 -8.47 -0.26 -16.11
CA PHE A 90 -8.16 1.09 -15.66
C PHE A 90 -6.84 1.60 -16.25
N THR A 91 -5.82 0.75 -16.30
CA THR A 91 -4.47 1.12 -16.75
C THR A 91 -4.24 0.91 -18.24
N GLY A 92 -5.15 0.24 -18.95
CA GLY A 92 -4.86 -0.29 -20.28
C GLY A 92 -3.85 -1.45 -20.22
N PRO A 93 -3.38 -1.93 -21.40
CA PRO A 93 -2.63 -3.17 -21.53
C PRO A 93 -1.17 -3.09 -21.03
N ASN A 94 -0.62 -1.88 -20.85
CA ASN A 94 0.74 -1.68 -20.40
C ASN A 94 0.75 -1.37 -18.90
N ILE A 95 0.97 -2.40 -18.08
CA ILE A 95 0.75 -2.35 -16.63
C ILE A 95 2.08 -2.26 -15.90
N MET A 96 2.23 -1.29 -14.99
CA MET A 96 3.33 -1.23 -14.03
C MET A 96 2.81 -1.38 -12.61
N ALA A 97 3.43 -2.29 -11.83
CA ALA A 97 3.23 -2.36 -10.38
C ALA A 97 4.14 -1.31 -9.72
N MET A 98 3.57 -0.19 -9.27
CA MET A 98 4.31 1.00 -8.83
C MET A 98 4.67 0.98 -7.36
N HIS A 99 3.77 0.47 -6.51
CA HIS A 99 3.95 0.47 -5.06
C HIS A 99 3.36 -0.78 -4.47
N THR A 100 4.10 -1.47 -3.59
CA THR A 100 3.70 -2.73 -2.99
C THR A 100 3.70 -2.63 -1.46
N MET A 101 2.63 -3.11 -0.82
CA MET A 101 2.51 -3.12 0.63
C MET A 101 1.74 -4.36 1.08
N LEU A 102 2.14 -4.99 2.19
CA LEU A 102 1.40 -6.01 2.95
C LEU A 102 1.33 -5.59 4.41
N ILE A 103 0.14 -5.61 4.99
CA ILE A 103 -0.14 -4.87 6.20
C ILE A 103 -1.04 -5.65 7.11
N ASN A 104 -0.54 -5.74 8.32
CA ASN A 104 -1.01 -6.57 9.39
C ASN A 104 -1.44 -5.63 10.51
N LYS A 105 -2.71 -5.23 10.46
CA LYS A 105 -3.22 -4.20 11.35
C LYS A 105 -3.25 -4.74 12.79
N PRO A 106 -2.53 -4.13 13.75
CA PRO A 106 -2.55 -4.61 15.12
C PRO A 106 -3.93 -4.35 15.77
N PRO A 107 -4.30 -5.13 16.80
CA PRO A 107 -5.50 -4.87 17.59
C PRO A 107 -5.51 -3.43 18.13
N ASP A 108 -6.63 -2.72 18.00
CA ASP A 108 -6.78 -1.43 18.68
C ASP A 108 -6.89 -1.68 20.19
N SER A 109 -5.91 -1.22 20.97
CA SER A 109 -5.94 -1.29 22.44
C SER A 109 -6.94 -0.31 23.07
N GLY A 110 -7.84 0.28 22.27
CA GLY A 110 -8.80 1.30 22.68
C GLY A 110 -8.22 2.72 22.62
N LYS A 111 -6.94 2.87 22.24
CA LYS A 111 -6.26 4.17 22.12
C LYS A 111 -6.53 4.86 20.78
N LYS A 112 -7.31 4.25 19.88
CA LYS A 112 -7.57 4.73 18.50
C LYS A 112 -6.29 4.91 17.68
N THR A 113 -5.20 4.33 18.16
CA THR A 113 -3.89 4.42 17.55
C THR A 113 -3.90 3.65 16.24
N SER A 114 -4.50 2.46 16.15
CA SER A 114 -4.50 1.69 14.88
C SER A 114 -5.42 2.23 13.76
N ARG A 115 -6.01 3.44 13.88
CA ARG A 115 -6.85 4.04 12.84
C ARG A 115 -6.00 4.70 11.77
N HIS A 116 -6.22 4.34 10.50
CA HIS A 116 -5.63 5.07 9.40
C HIS A 116 -6.51 6.28 9.10
N PRO A 117 -5.96 7.48 9.14
CA PRO A 117 -6.69 8.68 8.77
C PRO A 117 -7.18 8.58 7.33
N LEU A 118 -8.30 9.25 7.06
CA LEU A 118 -8.77 9.44 5.69
C LEU A 118 -7.69 10.18 4.90
N HIS A 119 -7.32 9.64 3.74
CA HIS A 119 -6.32 10.22 2.85
C HIS A 119 -6.66 9.89 1.40
N GLN A 120 -5.84 10.41 0.48
CA GLN A 120 -5.88 10.07 -0.95
C GLN A 120 -4.50 9.52 -1.32
N ASP A 121 -4.44 8.28 -1.82
CA ASP A 121 -3.17 7.64 -2.18
C ASP A 121 -2.36 8.46 -3.19
N LEU A 122 -3.05 9.13 -4.11
CA LEU A 122 -2.46 10.04 -5.09
C LEU A 122 -1.59 11.14 -4.46
N HIS A 123 -1.80 11.47 -3.18
CA HIS A 123 -0.90 12.33 -2.43
C HIS A 123 0.53 11.81 -2.57
N TYR A 124 0.80 10.53 -2.33
CA TYR A 124 2.15 9.94 -2.35
C TYR A 124 2.70 9.63 -3.73
N PHE A 125 1.91 9.80 -4.79
CA PHE A 125 2.31 9.42 -6.15
C PHE A 125 2.63 10.66 -6.99
N PRO A 126 3.92 10.89 -7.32
CA PRO A 126 4.33 11.99 -8.18
C PRO A 126 4.22 11.62 -9.67
N PHE A 127 3.20 10.86 -10.07
CA PHE A 127 2.96 10.48 -11.47
C PHE A 127 1.49 10.63 -11.87
N ARG A 128 1.25 10.86 -13.17
CA ARG A 128 -0.07 11.23 -13.75
C ARG A 128 -0.26 10.59 -15.14
N PRO A 129 -1.51 10.46 -15.64
CA PRO A 129 -2.76 10.96 -15.06
C PRO A 129 -3.40 10.01 -14.04
N SER A 130 -4.14 10.55 -13.07
CA SER A 130 -4.66 9.76 -11.93
C SER A 130 -5.76 8.77 -12.29
N ASN A 131 -6.47 8.99 -13.40
CA ASN A 131 -7.47 8.05 -13.92
C ASN A 131 -6.86 6.80 -14.58
N SER A 132 -5.55 6.79 -14.79
CA SER A 132 -4.76 5.64 -15.27
C SER A 132 -4.00 4.95 -14.12
N ILE A 133 -4.41 5.18 -12.87
CA ILE A 133 -3.83 4.58 -11.66
C ILE A 133 -4.95 3.85 -10.90
N VAL A 134 -4.68 2.64 -10.42
CA VAL A 134 -5.64 1.85 -9.63
C VAL A 134 -4.96 1.11 -8.48
N CYS A 135 -5.60 1.12 -7.31
CA CYS A 135 -5.21 0.29 -6.17
C CYS A 135 -5.93 -1.06 -6.24
N ALA A 136 -5.19 -2.17 -6.20
CA ALA A 136 -5.76 -3.49 -5.96
C ALA A 136 -5.53 -3.89 -4.50
N TRP A 137 -6.61 -3.94 -3.73
CA TRP A 137 -6.61 -4.28 -2.31
C TRP A 137 -7.35 -5.60 -2.08
N THR A 138 -6.71 -6.56 -1.43
CA THR A 138 -7.30 -7.88 -1.14
C THR A 138 -7.24 -8.18 0.35
N ALA A 139 -8.36 -8.61 0.91
CA ALA A 139 -8.43 -9.09 2.29
C ALA A 139 -7.78 -10.48 2.38
N MET A 140 -6.80 -10.64 3.28
CA MET A 140 -6.13 -11.92 3.56
C MET A 140 -6.75 -12.68 4.75
N GLU A 141 -7.80 -12.11 5.33
CA GLU A 141 -8.65 -12.71 6.36
C GLU A 141 -10.05 -12.08 6.29
N HIS A 142 -10.98 -12.58 7.11
CA HIS A 142 -12.28 -11.94 7.23
C HIS A 142 -12.13 -10.54 7.85
N ILE A 143 -12.54 -9.49 7.13
CA ILE A 143 -12.41 -8.11 7.58
C ILE A 143 -13.80 -7.48 7.70
N ASP A 144 -14.09 -6.95 8.89
CA ASP A 144 -15.35 -6.31 9.25
C ASP A 144 -15.11 -4.96 9.95
N ARG A 145 -16.16 -4.36 10.50
CA ARG A 145 -16.04 -3.08 11.23
C ARG A 145 -15.26 -3.21 12.54
N ASN A 146 -15.22 -4.40 13.14
CA ASN A 146 -14.62 -4.65 14.45
C ASN A 146 -13.10 -4.78 14.36
N ASN A 147 -12.57 -5.47 13.33
CA ASN A 147 -11.13 -5.49 13.05
C ASN A 147 -10.67 -4.34 12.14
N GLY A 148 -11.64 -3.59 11.61
CA GLY A 148 -11.48 -2.26 11.03
C GLY A 148 -11.13 -2.30 9.55
N CYS A 149 -12.14 -2.68 8.80
CA CYS A 149 -12.25 -2.55 7.36
C CYS A 149 -11.96 -1.14 6.85
N LEU A 150 -11.66 -1.05 5.55
CA LEU A 150 -11.58 0.23 4.87
C LEU A 150 -12.90 1.01 5.00
N VAL A 151 -12.76 2.33 5.11
CA VAL A 151 -13.86 3.29 5.02
C VAL A 151 -13.58 4.16 3.79
N VAL A 152 -14.58 4.31 2.94
CA VAL A 152 -14.50 5.13 1.73
C VAL A 152 -15.57 6.21 1.75
N LEU A 153 -15.27 7.37 1.15
CA LEU A 153 -16.25 8.42 0.90
C LEU A 153 -16.61 8.37 -0.61
N PRO A 154 -17.76 7.79 -0.99
CA PRO A 154 -18.09 7.58 -2.40
C PRO A 154 -18.11 8.88 -3.20
N GLY A 155 -17.61 8.82 -4.44
CA GLY A 155 -17.62 9.93 -5.39
C GLY A 155 -16.48 10.95 -5.20
N THR A 156 -15.72 10.87 -4.11
CA THR A 156 -14.61 11.82 -3.84
C THR A 156 -13.45 11.72 -4.84
N HIS A 157 -13.32 10.61 -5.57
CA HIS A 157 -12.36 10.46 -6.68
C HIS A 157 -12.54 11.47 -7.82
N LYS A 158 -13.72 12.12 -7.92
CA LYS A 158 -14.01 13.18 -8.90
C LYS A 158 -13.51 14.56 -8.47
N GLY A 159 -13.18 14.70 -7.18
CA GLY A 159 -12.69 15.95 -6.62
C GLY A 159 -11.19 16.16 -6.86
N PRO A 160 -10.67 17.36 -6.56
CA PRO A 160 -9.25 17.63 -6.63
C PRO A 160 -8.48 16.86 -5.54
N LEU A 161 -7.17 16.70 -5.75
CA LEU A 161 -6.26 16.30 -4.68
C LEU A 161 -6.31 17.35 -3.56
N LYS A 162 -6.52 16.90 -2.34
CA LYS A 162 -6.54 17.76 -1.14
C LYS A 162 -5.13 17.93 -0.58
N PRO A 163 -4.87 18.98 0.21
CA PRO A 163 -3.71 19.00 1.09
C PRO A 163 -3.87 17.91 2.16
N HIS A 164 -2.75 17.31 2.57
CA HIS A 164 -2.70 16.27 3.60
C HIS A 164 -1.71 16.68 4.68
N ASP A 165 -2.08 16.35 5.92
CA ASP A 165 -1.20 16.33 7.09
C ASP A 165 -1.32 14.93 7.72
N TYR A 166 -0.24 14.43 8.34
CA TYR A 166 -0.18 13.05 8.83
C TYR A 166 -0.60 12.91 10.29
N PRO A 167 -1.57 12.03 10.57
CA PRO A 167 -1.59 11.20 11.77
C PRO A 167 -1.05 9.77 11.50
N GLN A 168 -0.20 9.22 12.37
CA GLN A 168 0.79 8.16 12.05
C GLN A 168 0.36 6.65 11.92
N TRP A 169 -0.50 6.12 11.00
CA TRP A 169 -0.83 4.64 11.01
C TRP A 169 -1.41 4.05 9.67
N GLU A 170 -1.20 2.74 9.28
CA GLU A 170 -1.39 2.23 7.85
C GLU A 170 -1.78 0.69 7.55
N ALA A 171 -2.35 0.32 6.32
CA ALA A 171 -3.08 -0.94 5.78
C ALA A 171 -2.74 -1.44 4.30
N ILE A 172 -2.93 -2.74 3.91
CA ILE A 172 -2.25 -3.52 2.79
C ILE A 172 -2.66 -3.12 1.39
N SER A 173 -1.76 -2.86 0.43
CA SER A 173 -2.21 -2.52 -0.93
C SER A 173 -1.09 -2.57 -1.95
N CYS A 174 -1.45 -2.83 -3.21
CA CYS A 174 -0.58 -2.55 -4.35
C CYS A 174 -1.23 -1.50 -5.25
N HIS A 175 -0.45 -0.53 -5.71
CA HIS A 175 -0.89 0.51 -6.65
C HIS A 175 -0.27 0.26 -8.01
N PHE A 176 -1.11 0.18 -9.03
CA PHE A 176 -0.72 0.01 -10.42
C PHE A 176 -0.92 1.32 -11.18
N ALA A 177 -0.09 1.56 -12.18
CA ALA A 177 -0.25 2.65 -13.12
C ALA A 177 -0.05 2.16 -14.56
N ASP A 178 -0.68 2.84 -15.51
CA ASP A 178 -0.34 2.73 -16.93
C ASP A 178 1.15 3.07 -17.12
N ALA A 179 1.86 2.26 -17.90
CA ALA A 179 3.27 2.48 -18.25
C ALA A 179 3.54 3.83 -18.94
N ASN A 180 2.51 4.44 -19.52
CA ASN A 180 2.57 5.75 -20.17
C ASN A 180 2.32 6.92 -19.20
N CYS A 181 2.13 6.65 -17.90
CA CYS A 181 2.15 7.71 -16.90
C CYS A 181 3.50 8.45 -16.93
N HIS A 182 3.47 9.74 -16.64
CA HIS A 182 4.68 10.56 -16.53
C HIS A 182 4.82 11.10 -15.11
N TYR A 183 6.05 11.25 -14.66
CA TYR A 183 6.37 11.92 -13.41
C TYR A 183 6.06 13.42 -13.51
N ILE A 184 5.62 14.02 -12.41
CA ILE A 184 5.38 15.46 -12.29
C ILE A 184 6.39 16.09 -11.33
N ASP A 185 6.76 17.34 -11.59
CA ASP A 185 7.43 18.17 -10.60
C ASP A 185 6.44 18.49 -9.47
N VAL A 186 6.87 18.24 -8.24
CA VAL A 186 6.05 18.46 -7.04
C VAL A 186 6.33 19.82 -6.39
N ASP A 187 7.33 20.57 -6.84
CA ASP A 187 7.62 21.90 -6.30
C ASP A 187 6.46 22.87 -6.58
N GLY A 188 6.15 23.71 -5.59
CA GLY A 188 4.99 24.61 -5.63
C GLY A 188 3.62 23.91 -5.55
N THR A 189 3.56 22.59 -5.39
CA THR A 189 2.29 21.83 -5.27
C THR A 189 1.99 21.43 -3.82
N SER A 190 0.78 20.91 -3.58
CA SER A 190 0.41 20.31 -2.29
C SER A 190 1.20 19.03 -1.95
N GLN A 191 1.96 18.48 -2.88
CA GLN A 191 2.79 17.27 -2.71
C GLN A 191 4.25 17.58 -2.34
N LYS A 192 4.64 18.85 -2.20
CA LYS A 192 6.02 19.26 -1.87
C LYS A 192 6.62 18.58 -0.63
N ASN A 193 5.80 18.18 0.34
CA ASN A 193 6.28 17.51 1.54
C ASN A 193 6.84 16.11 1.27
N ILE A 194 6.38 15.43 0.22
CA ILE A 194 6.83 14.07 -0.12
C ILE A 194 8.27 14.06 -0.61
N GLU A 195 8.68 15.08 -1.37
CA GLU A 195 10.08 15.23 -1.78
C GLU A 195 11.00 15.20 -0.56
N LYS A 196 10.65 15.95 0.49
CA LYS A 196 11.40 15.97 1.75
C LYS A 196 11.39 14.60 2.44
N GLU A 197 10.27 13.88 2.42
CA GLU A 197 10.16 12.55 3.01
C GLU A 197 10.98 11.50 2.26
N VAL A 198 10.95 11.50 0.93
CA VAL A 198 11.76 10.61 0.09
C VAL A 198 13.24 10.88 0.32
N VAL A 199 13.69 12.14 0.27
CA VAL A 199 15.08 12.50 0.56
C VAL A 199 15.49 12.06 1.97
N ASN A 200 14.66 12.29 2.98
CA ASN A 200 14.94 11.86 4.35
C ASN A 200 15.01 10.33 4.49
N THR A 201 14.19 9.60 3.75
CA THR A 201 14.17 8.14 3.74
C THR A 201 15.44 7.58 3.08
N ILE A 202 15.84 8.13 1.93
CA ILE A 202 17.08 7.74 1.25
C ILE A 202 18.29 8.04 2.13
N ARG A 203 18.34 9.21 2.77
CA ARG A 203 19.37 9.57 3.76
C ARG A 203 19.48 8.54 4.88
N LYS A 204 18.35 8.15 5.49
CA LYS A 204 18.32 7.18 6.59
C LYS A 204 18.68 5.76 6.15
N LYS A 205 18.21 5.32 4.98
CA LYS A 205 18.34 3.93 4.51
C LYS A 205 19.68 3.67 3.84
N TYR A 206 20.26 4.67 3.15
CA TYR A 206 21.45 4.49 2.32
C TYR A 206 22.62 5.43 2.67
N GLY A 207 22.46 6.36 3.62
CA GLY A 207 23.57 7.14 4.18
C GLY A 207 24.13 8.26 3.29
N PHE A 208 23.50 8.56 2.15
CA PHE A 208 23.88 9.67 1.28
C PHE A 208 23.57 11.02 1.94
N LYS A 209 24.52 11.96 1.96
CA LYS A 209 24.38 13.28 2.62
C LYS A 209 23.87 14.37 1.68
N ASP A 210 24.27 14.33 0.42
CA ASP A 210 23.91 15.32 -0.60
C ASP A 210 23.02 14.67 -1.68
N ILE A 211 21.70 14.75 -1.48
CA ILE A 211 20.70 14.35 -2.47
C ILE A 211 19.79 15.54 -2.70
N THR A 212 19.65 15.90 -3.97
CA THR A 212 18.64 16.83 -4.49
C THR A 212 17.85 16.04 -5.52
N LEU A 213 16.52 16.06 -5.42
CA LEU A 213 15.63 15.43 -6.40
C LEU A 213 15.32 16.42 -7.53
#